data_AF-A0A1B8DM04-F1
#
_entry.id   AF-A0A1B8DM04-F1
#
_cell.length_a   1.000
_cell.length_b   1.000
_cell.length_c   1.000
_cell.angle_alpha   90.00
_cell.angle_beta   90.00
_cell.angle_gamma   90.00
#
_symmetry.space_group_name_H-M   'P 1'
#
loop_
_entity.id
_entity.type
_entity.pdbx_description
1 polymer ?
#
loop_
_entity_poly.entity_id
_entity_poly.type
_entity_poly.pdbx_seq_one_letter_code
_entity_poly.pdbx_strand_id
1 'polypeptide(L)'
;MHLGSRKRPRVTATSSRNRAVPTLPTLTNTIGDDAARDDVYLQCLKGIQQNGCKVIKKVWVKLLEPKKQSTYPYTKGAQKRPPWWPAVKTVGYFGASGLMAGS
;
A
#
# COMPACT_ATOMS: atom_id res chain seq x y z
N MET A 1 -21.99 -51.63 5.66
CA MET A 1 -20.67 -50.99 5.77
C MET A 1 -20.57 -49.93 4.66
N HIS A 2 -20.76 -48.64 4.97
CA HIS A 2 -20.78 -47.57 3.96
C HIS A 2 -19.34 -47.10 3.66
N LEU A 3 -18.87 -47.26 2.43
CA LEU A 3 -17.57 -46.75 1.97
C LEU A 3 -17.70 -45.25 1.68
N GLY A 4 -17.06 -44.45 2.53
CA GLY A 4 -17.13 -42.99 2.51
C GLY A 4 -16.54 -42.36 1.25
N SER A 5 -17.30 -41.45 0.65
CA SER A 5 -16.87 -40.59 -0.45
C SER A 5 -15.77 -39.63 0.04
N ARG A 6 -14.51 -39.93 -0.31
CA ARG A 6 -13.39 -39.00 -0.13
C ARG A 6 -13.57 -37.80 -1.07
N LYS A 7 -14.13 -36.71 -0.55
CA LYS A 7 -14.09 -35.38 -1.19
C LYS A 7 -12.63 -34.92 -1.26
N ARG A 8 -12.00 -35.05 -2.43
CA ARG A 8 -10.72 -34.40 -2.73
C ARG A 8 -10.86 -32.89 -2.50
N PRO A 9 -10.03 -32.25 -1.67
CA PRO A 9 -9.96 -30.80 -1.63
C PRO A 9 -9.57 -30.29 -3.02
N ARG A 10 -10.47 -29.56 -3.67
CA ARG A 10 -10.14 -28.79 -4.86
C ARG A 10 -9.23 -27.66 -4.39
N VAL A 11 -7.93 -27.84 -4.54
CA VAL A 11 -6.96 -26.74 -4.48
C VAL A 11 -7.36 -25.79 -5.61
N THR A 12 -8.11 -24.75 -5.28
CA THR A 12 -8.24 -23.58 -6.14
C THR A 12 -6.86 -22.95 -6.19
N ALA A 13 -6.05 -23.42 -7.13
CA ALA A 13 -4.90 -22.67 -7.59
C ALA A 13 -5.43 -21.29 -7.95
N THR A 14 -5.12 -20.29 -7.13
CA THR A 14 -5.25 -18.90 -7.53
C THR A 14 -4.32 -18.77 -8.72
N SER A 15 -4.89 -18.90 -9.92
CA SER A 15 -4.24 -18.52 -11.17
C SER A 15 -3.77 -17.10 -10.94
N SER A 16 -2.49 -16.98 -10.61
CA SER A 16 -1.74 -15.75 -10.61
C SER A 16 -1.76 -15.32 -12.06
N ARG A 17 -2.86 -14.69 -12.46
CA ARG A 17 -3.02 -14.09 -13.76
C ARG A 17 -1.75 -13.27 -13.94
N ASN A 18 -0.99 -13.68 -14.94
CA ASN A 18 0.17 -13.01 -15.48
C ASN A 18 -0.29 -11.63 -15.97
N ARG A 19 -0.60 -10.74 -15.02
CA ARG A 19 -0.99 -9.38 -15.28
C ARG A 19 0.33 -8.73 -15.64
N ALA A 20 0.55 -8.52 -16.94
CA ALA A 20 1.63 -7.69 -17.42
C ALA A 20 1.66 -6.45 -16.51
N VAL A 21 2.71 -6.34 -15.70
CA VAL A 21 2.91 -5.18 -14.87
C VAL A 21 3.19 -4.07 -15.88
N PRO A 22 2.42 -2.96 -15.89
CA PRO A 22 2.78 -1.82 -16.71
C PRO A 22 4.18 -1.40 -16.30
N THR A 23 5.17 -1.71 -17.15
CA THR A 23 6.53 -1.27 -16.93
C THR A 23 6.54 0.21 -17.26
N LEU A 24 6.85 1.05 -16.26
CA LEU A 24 7.09 2.45 -16.53
C LEU A 24 8.20 2.54 -17.60
N PRO A 25 8.08 3.47 -18.56
CA PRO A 25 9.14 3.68 -19.53
C PRO A 25 10.45 3.96 -18.79
N THR A 26 11.57 3.48 -19.33
CA THR A 26 12.88 3.76 -18.77
C THR A 26 13.12 5.26 -18.78
N LEU A 27 13.12 5.88 -17.60
CA LEU A 27 13.43 7.30 -17.44
C LEU A 27 14.93 7.46 -17.17
N THR A 28 15.60 8.24 -18.00
CA THR A 28 17.01 8.61 -17.80
C THR A 28 17.08 9.76 -16.79
N ASN A 29 17.68 9.53 -15.62
CA ASN A 29 17.95 10.57 -14.62
C ASN A 29 19.44 10.88 -14.57
N THR A 30 19.78 12.16 -14.44
CA THR A 30 21.15 12.62 -14.21
C THR A 30 21.51 12.49 -12.73
N ILE A 31 22.76 12.15 -12.44
CA ILE A 31 23.25 12.08 -11.06
C ILE A 31 23.44 13.52 -10.58
N GLY A 32 22.56 14.00 -9.69
CA GLY A 32 22.60 15.35 -9.11
C GLY A 32 21.27 16.11 -9.16
N ASP A 33 20.31 15.65 -9.96
CA ASP A 33 18.95 16.22 -9.96
C ASP A 33 18.07 15.49 -8.93
N ASP A 34 18.11 15.96 -7.69
CA ASP A 34 17.31 15.39 -6.61
C ASP A 34 15.81 15.52 -6.86
N ALA A 35 15.36 16.57 -7.55
CA ALA A 35 13.94 16.78 -7.83
C ALA A 35 13.42 15.79 -8.87
N ALA A 36 14.15 15.57 -9.97
CA ALA A 36 13.79 14.56 -10.96
C ALA A 36 13.83 13.15 -10.37
N ARG A 37 14.80 12.88 -9.50
CA ARG A 37 14.92 11.61 -8.78
C ARG A 37 13.71 11.36 -7.87
N ASP A 38 13.30 12.36 -7.09
CA ASP A 38 12.15 12.29 -6.20
C ASP A 38 10.83 12.10 -6.98
N ASP A 39 10.66 12.76 -8.12
CA ASP A 39 9.47 12.57 -8.95
C ASP A 39 9.37 11.13 -9.47
N VAL A 40 10.48 10.55 -9.94
CA VAL A 40 10.49 9.14 -10.38
C VAL A 40 10.12 8.19 -9.25
N TYR A 41 10.66 8.39 -8.04
CA TYR A 41 10.25 7.55 -6.90
C TYR A 41 8.78 7.71 -6.56
N LEU A 42 8.27 8.95 -6.61
CA LEU A 42 6.86 9.22 -6.32
C LEU A 42 5.93 8.58 -7.36
N GLN A 43 6.27 8.65 -8.64
CA GLN A 43 5.52 7.99 -9.72
C GLN A 43 5.51 6.47 -9.53
N CYS A 44 6.67 5.87 -9.25
CA CYS A 44 6.78 4.43 -8.97
C CYS A 44 5.90 4.02 -7.78
N LEU A 45 5.99 4.75 -6.67
CA LEU A 45 5.23 4.46 -5.45
C LEU A 45 3.72 4.61 -5.66
N LYS A 46 3.28 5.63 -6.41
CA LYS A 46 1.87 5.81 -6.80
C LYS A 46 1.34 4.66 -7.67
N GLY A 47 2.21 4.05 -8.48
CA GLY A 47 1.86 2.90 -9.33
C GLY A 47 1.65 1.59 -8.57
N ILE A 48 2.10 1.48 -7.30
CA ILE A 48 1.94 0.25 -6.52
C ILE A 48 0.48 0.07 -6.11
N GLN A 49 -0.09 -1.08 -6.46
CA GLN A 49 -1.44 -1.46 -6.02
C GLN A 49 -1.53 -1.53 -4.49
N GLN A 50 -2.72 -1.25 -3.94
CA GLN A 50 -2.96 -1.25 -2.48
C GLN A 50 -2.44 -2.50 -1.76
N ASN A 51 -2.56 -3.68 -2.36
CA ASN A 51 -2.05 -4.93 -1.79
C ASN A 51 -0.51 -4.96 -1.71
N GLY A 52 0.18 -4.44 -2.73
CA GLY A 52 1.64 -4.27 -2.69
C GLY A 52 2.06 -3.31 -1.58
N CYS A 53 1.36 -2.19 -1.44
CA CYS A 53 1.61 -1.22 -0.36
C CYS A 53 1.44 -1.86 1.04
N LYS A 54 0.45 -2.73 1.24
CA LYS A 54 0.25 -3.45 2.50
C LYS A 54 1.43 -4.37 2.83
N VAL A 55 1.98 -5.08 1.84
CA VAL A 55 3.12 -5.98 2.01
C VAL A 55 4.37 -5.18 2.38
N ILE A 56 4.68 -4.15 1.60
CA ILE A 56 5.85 -3.27 1.83
C ILE A 56 5.77 -2.66 3.22
N LYS A 57 4.65 -2.03 3.57
CA LYS A 57 4.42 -1.45 4.90
C LYS A 57 4.67 -2.45 6.03
N LYS A 58 4.19 -3.69 5.89
CA LYS A 58 4.34 -4.71 6.94
C LYS A 58 5.81 -5.06 7.18
N VAL A 59 6.60 -5.23 6.13
CA VAL A 59 8.03 -5.55 6.24
C VAL A 59 8.79 -4.35 6.80
N TRP A 60 8.55 -3.16 6.28
CA TRP A 60 9.18 -1.92 6.75
C TRP A 60 8.90 -1.64 8.22
N VAL A 61 7.65 -1.76 8.67
CA VAL A 61 7.30 -1.56 10.08
C VAL A 61 7.96 -2.60 10.98
N LYS A 62 8.06 -3.86 10.53
CA LYS A 62 8.78 -4.90 11.28
C LYS A 62 10.28 -4.64 11.36
N LEU A 63 10.88 -4.07 10.31
CA LEU A 63 12.29 -3.71 10.30
C LEU A 63 12.56 -2.54 11.25
N LEU A 64 11.76 -1.48 11.17
CA LEU A 64 11.92 -0.29 12.01
C LEU A 64 11.55 -0.56 13.48
N GLU A 65 10.53 -1.36 13.73
CA GLU A 65 10.01 -1.63 15.07
C GLU A 65 9.42 -3.06 15.15
N PRO A 66 10.24 -4.10 15.38
CA PRO A 66 9.79 -5.50 15.40
C PRO A 66 8.66 -5.76 16.40
N LYS A 67 8.63 -5.02 17.52
CA LYS A 67 7.65 -5.13 18.61
C LYS A 67 6.54 -4.09 18.53
N LYS A 68 6.30 -3.50 17.35
CA LYS A 68 5.35 -2.40 17.13
C LYS A 68 3.95 -2.64 17.71
N GLN A 69 3.44 -3.87 17.69
CA GLN A 69 2.10 -4.16 18.22
C GLN A 69 2.02 -4.07 19.76
N SER A 70 3.12 -4.38 20.46
CA SER A 70 3.20 -4.26 21.93
C SER A 70 3.52 -2.82 22.35
N THR A 71 4.51 -2.20 21.70
CA THR A 71 4.98 -0.83 22.05
C THR A 71 3.99 0.26 21.62
N TYR A 72 3.38 0.11 20.45
CA TYR A 72 2.53 1.11 19.80
C TYR A 72 1.21 0.47 19.30
N PRO A 73 0.33 0.04 20.23
CA PRO A 73 -0.92 -0.62 19.89
C PRO A 73 -1.90 0.34 19.22
N TYR A 74 -2.61 -0.14 18.20
CA TYR A 74 -3.59 0.68 17.45
C TYR A 74 -4.80 1.11 18.28
N THR A 75 -5.08 0.42 19.39
CA THR A 75 -6.22 0.67 20.27
C THR A 75 -6.18 2.02 20.99
N LYS A 76 -4.99 2.62 21.14
CA LYS A 76 -4.81 3.90 21.84
C LYS A 76 -4.71 5.10 20.89
N GLY A 77 -5.08 4.91 19.62
CA GLY A 77 -5.22 5.98 18.64
C GLY A 77 -3.94 6.81 18.44
N ALA A 78 -4.07 8.13 18.42
CA ALA A 78 -2.96 9.04 18.17
C ALA A 78 -1.91 9.06 19.31
N GLN A 79 -2.30 8.76 20.54
CA GLN A 79 -1.47 8.86 21.75
C GLN A 79 -0.35 7.81 21.83
N LYS A 80 -0.47 6.71 21.07
CA LYS A 80 0.53 5.65 21.00
C LYS A 80 1.08 5.48 19.58
N ARG A 81 1.16 6.56 18.83
CA ARG A 81 1.87 6.55 17.55
C ARG A 81 3.38 6.63 17.79
N PRO A 82 4.19 5.87 17.04
CA PRO A 82 5.63 6.02 17.08
C PRO A 82 6.06 7.45 16.70
N PRO A 83 7.21 7.95 17.19
CA PRO A 83 7.73 9.27 16.83
C PRO A 83 7.95 9.47 15.32
N TRP A 84 8.24 8.41 14.58
CA TRP A 84 8.41 8.43 13.12
C TRP A 84 7.11 8.40 12.34
N TRP A 85 5.97 8.16 13.00
CA TRP A 85 4.69 8.10 12.30
C TRP A 85 4.36 9.48 11.72
N PRO A 86 3.87 9.58 10.48
CA PRO A 86 3.56 10.87 9.89
C PRO A 86 2.58 11.63 10.77
N ALA A 87 2.92 12.88 11.07
CA ALA A 87 1.98 13.80 11.69
C ALA A 87 0.74 13.89 10.80
N VAL A 88 -0.43 13.94 11.42
CA VAL A 88 -1.67 14.17 10.67
C VAL A 88 -1.58 15.60 10.14
N LYS A 89 -1.18 15.76 8.88
CA LYS A 89 -1.46 16.98 8.15
C LYS A 89 -2.95 16.90 7.84
N THR A 90 -3.75 17.76 8.45
CA THR A 90 -5.13 17.99 8.04
C THR A 90 -5.07 18.55 6.62
N VAL A 91 -4.97 17.67 5.63
CA VAL A 91 -5.13 18.05 4.22
C VAL A 91 -6.63 18.30 4.07
N GLY A 92 -7.01 19.57 4.00
CA GLY A 92 -8.36 19.96 3.64
C GLY A 92 -8.73 19.28 2.32
N TYR A 93 -9.87 18.60 2.32
CA TYR A 93 -10.56 18.19 1.10
C TYR A 93 -10.79 19.45 0.26
N PHE A 94 -9.98 19.70 -0.77
CA PHE A 94 -10.32 20.61 -1.84
C PHE A 94 -10.69 19.77 -3.06
N GLY A 95 -11.92 19.92 -3.53
CA GLY A 95 -12.33 19.50 -4.88
C GLY A 95 -13.35 18.37 -4.96
N ALA A 96 -14.53 18.52 -4.37
CA ALA A 96 -15.74 17.85 -4.86
C ALA A 96 -16.99 18.61 -4.42
N SER A 97 -17.36 19.64 -5.19
CA SER A 97 -18.73 20.17 -5.21
C SER A 97 -18.99 20.71 -6.61
N GLY A 98 -19.36 19.80 -7.51
CA GLY A 98 -20.18 20.16 -8.67
C GLY A 98 -21.53 20.59 -8.12
N LEU A 99 -21.78 21.90 -8.13
CA LEU A 99 -23.10 22.44 -7.86
C LEU A 99 -23.91 22.30 -9.15
N MET A 100 -24.94 21.46 -9.11
CA MET A 100 -26.03 21.45 -10.08
C MET A 100 -26.66 22.85 -10.09
N ALA A 101 -26.53 23.56 -11.21
CA ALA A 101 -27.34 24.75 -11.47
C ALA A 101 -28.72 24.28 -11.93
N GLY A 102 -29.71 24.39 -11.04
CA GLY A 102 -31.11 24.44 -11.42
C GLY A 102 -31.49 25.87 -11.77
N SER A 103 -32.13 26.04 -12.92
CA SER A 103 -33.16 27.04 -13.21
C SER A 103 -33.99 26.51 -14.36
#